data_AF-A0A1C3XF63-F1
#
_entry.id   AF-A0A1C3XF63-F1
#
_cell.length_a   1.000
_cell.length_b   1.000
_cell.length_c   1.000
_cell.angle_alpha   90.00
_cell.angle_beta   90.00
_cell.angle_gamma   90.00
#
_symmetry.space_group_name_H-M   'P 1'
#
loop_
_entity.id
_entity.type
_entity.pdbx_description
1 polymer ?
#
loop_
_entity_poly.entity_id
_entity_poly.type
_entity_poly.pdbx_seq_one_letter_code
_entity_poly.pdbx_strand_id
1 'polypeptide(L)' 'MKSAAAIAEASSLKLGPIVAIEDQPAATVFPYASTEARLRAGSSDGGVPIVTGKNVITARVAVSYLVAR' A
#
# COMPACT_ATOMS: atom_id res chain seq x y z
N MET A 1 -5.46 5.61 2.61
CA MET A 1 -4.50 5.85 1.51
C MET A 1 -5.27 6.46 0.34
N LYS A 2 -4.75 7.49 -0.34
CA LYS A 2 -5.41 8.03 -1.55
C LYS A 2 -5.14 7.07 -2.72
N SER A 3 -6.18 6.58 -3.40
CA SER A 3 -6.02 5.71 -4.56
C SER A 3 -5.48 6.49 -5.76
N ALA A 4 -4.83 5.81 -6.72
CA ALA A 4 -4.37 6.43 -7.97
C ALA A 4 -5.54 7.11 -8.73
N ALA A 5 -6.73 6.52 -8.66
CA ALA A 5 -7.96 7.10 -9.22
C ALA A 5 -8.31 8.44 -8.57
N ALA A 6 -8.23 8.56 -7.24
CA ALA A 6 -8.51 9.80 -6.53
C ALA A 6 -7.50 10.92 -6.89
N ILE A 7 -6.25 10.56 -7.16
CA ILE A 7 -5.22 11.53 -7.60
C ILE A 7 -5.49 11.99 -9.03
N ALA A 8 -5.85 11.05 -9.93
CA ALA A 8 -6.20 11.37 -11.31
C ALA A 8 -7.44 12.29 -11.37
N GLU A 9 -8.49 11.97 -10.63
CA GLU A 9 -9.71 12.78 -10.52
C GLU A 9 -9.41 14.19 -9.97
N ALA A 10 -8.66 14.30 -8.88
CA ALA A 10 -8.25 15.59 -8.31
C ALA A 10 -7.40 16.43 -9.29
N SER A 11 -6.73 15.77 -10.24
CA SER A 11 -5.91 16.41 -11.28
C SER A 11 -6.67 16.62 -12.59
N SER A 12 -7.97 16.29 -12.65
CA SER A 12 -8.78 16.31 -13.89
C SER A 12 -8.15 15.47 -15.03
N LEU A 13 -7.55 14.33 -14.69
CA LEU A 13 -6.96 13.38 -15.62
C LEU A 13 -7.75 12.07 -15.62
N LYS A 14 -7.78 11.40 -16.77
CA LYS A 14 -8.29 10.03 -16.86
C LYS A 14 -7.17 9.05 -16.52
N LEU A 15 -7.41 8.20 -15.53
CA LEU A 15 -6.52 7.09 -15.21
C LEU A 15 -6.67 6.02 -16.30
N GLY A 16 -5.58 5.77 -17.02
CA GLY A 16 -5.47 4.76 -18.05
C GLY A 16 -4.97 3.42 -17.51
N PRO A 17 -4.52 2.52 -18.41
CA PRO A 17 -3.99 1.22 -18.00
C PRO A 17 -2.69 1.34 -17.20
N ILE A 18 -2.38 0.29 -16.44
CA ILE A 18 -1.08 0.12 -15.77
C ILE A 18 -0.01 -0.10 -16.84
N VAL A 19 1.08 0.64 -16.76
CA VAL A 19 2.22 0.54 -17.69
C VAL A 19 3.45 -0.09 -17.06
N ALA A 20 3.57 -0.03 -15.73
CA ALA A 20 4.64 -0.71 -15.00
C ALA A 20 4.18 -1.06 -13.57
N ILE A 21 4.69 -2.18 -13.09
CA ILE A 21 4.58 -2.61 -11.70
C ILE A 21 6.00 -2.91 -11.25
N GLU A 22 6.44 -2.22 -10.20
CA GLU A 22 7.79 -2.37 -9.66
C GLU A 22 7.70 -2.76 -8.19
N ASP A 23 8.36 -3.87 -7.86
CA ASP A 23 8.59 -4.22 -6.47
C ASP A 23 9.56 -3.21 -5.86
N GLN A 24 9.08 -2.50 -4.86
CA GLN A 24 9.91 -1.54 -4.14
C GLN A 24 10.62 -2.28 -2.99
N PRO A 25 11.88 -1.94 -2.70
CA PRO A 25 12.59 -2.55 -1.59
C PRO A 25 11.91 -2.19 -0.27
N ALA A 26 11.10 -3.11 0.24
CA ALA A 26 10.67 -3.16 1.62
C ALA A 26 10.08 -4.53 1.91
N ALA A 27 10.93 -5.46 2.30
CA ALA A 27 10.55 -6.61 3.11
C ALA A 27 11.27 -6.50 4.45
N THR A 28 10.97 -5.46 5.23
CA THR A 28 11.48 -5.38 6.60
C THR A 28 10.60 -6.28 7.47
N VAL A 29 11.16 -7.39 7.93
CA VAL A 29 10.53 -8.23 8.94
C VAL A 29 10.75 -7.56 10.29
N PHE A 30 9.68 -7.10 10.92
CA PHE A 30 9.74 -6.52 12.24
C PHE A 30 9.26 -7.54 13.28
N PRO A 31 9.95 -7.69 14.43
CA PRO A 31 9.45 -8.49 15.54
C PRO A 31 8.11 -7.92 16.03
N TYR A 32 7.12 -8.79 16.19
CA TYR A 32 5.72 -8.45 16.54
C TYR A 32 5.61 -7.32 17.60
N ALA A 33 6.33 -7.45 18.72
CA ALA A 33 6.29 -6.53 19.86
C ALA A 33 6.69 -5.07 19.52
N SER A 34 7.52 -4.85 18.50
CA SER A 34 7.97 -3.52 18.07
C SER A 34 7.04 -2.86 17.04
N THR A 35 6.08 -3.62 16.51
CA THR A 35 5.31 -3.24 15.31
C THR A 35 3.82 -3.15 15.52
N GLU A 36 3.26 -3.70 16.61
CA GLU A 36 1.82 -3.79 16.81
C GLU A 36 1.09 -2.43 16.69
N ALA A 37 1.62 -1.36 17.27
CA ALA A 37 1.05 -0.01 17.15
C ALA A 37 1.13 0.55 15.72
N ARG A 38 2.24 0.32 15.02
CA ARG A 38 2.43 0.74 13.61
C ARG A 38 1.54 -0.06 12.67
N LEU A 39 1.28 -1.33 12.99
CA LEU A 39 0.42 -2.23 12.25
C LEU A 39 -1.05 -1.89 12.42
N ARG A 40 -1.51 -1.57 13.64
CA ARG A 40 -2.87 -1.03 13.83
C ARG A 40 -3.06 0.30 13.11
N ALA A 41 -2.05 1.16 13.08
CA ALA A 41 -2.10 2.44 12.36
C ALA A 41 -2.06 2.29 10.83
N GLY A 42 -1.45 1.20 10.30
CA GLY A 42 -1.33 0.94 8.88
C GLY A 42 -2.37 -0.03 8.30
N SER A 43 -3.02 -0.82 9.15
CA SER A 43 -4.09 -1.74 8.77
C SER A 43 -5.33 -0.94 8.44
N SER A 44 -5.83 -1.07 7.21
CA SER A 44 -7.11 -0.48 6.81
C SER A 44 -8.27 -1.22 7.47
N ASP A 45 -9.38 -0.49 7.72
CA ASP A 45 -10.66 -1.07 8.12
C ASP A 45 -11.09 -2.11 7.07
N GLY A 46 -11.12 -3.39 7.48
CA GLY A 46 -11.42 -4.55 6.63
C GLY A 46 -10.23 -5.50 6.35
N GLY A 47 -9.02 -5.20 6.83
CA GLY A 47 -7.86 -6.08 6.71
C GLY A 47 -7.90 -7.34 7.58
N VAL A 48 -7.09 -8.35 7.23
CA VAL A 48 -6.90 -9.57 8.04
C VAL A 48 -6.52 -9.19 9.47
N PRO A 49 -7.19 -9.72 10.51
CA PRO A 49 -6.92 -9.34 11.89
C PRO A 49 -5.45 -9.61 12.25
N ILE A 50 -4.82 -8.63 12.91
CA ILE A 50 -3.46 -8.78 13.45
C ILE A 50 -3.53 -9.80 14.59
N VAL A 51 -2.97 -10.98 14.39
CA VAL A 51 -2.94 -12.05 15.41
C VAL A 51 -1.66 -11.96 16.23
N THR A 52 -1.83 -11.94 17.56
CA THR A 52 -0.72 -11.90 18.51
C THR A 52 0.30 -13.01 18.29
N GLY A 53 1.59 -12.66 18.34
CA GLY A 53 2.70 -13.63 18.26
C GLY A 53 3.09 -14.05 16.84
N LYS A 54 2.47 -13.49 15.80
CA LYS A 54 2.88 -13.72 14.40
C LYS A 54 3.77 -12.60 13.88
N ASN A 55 4.81 -12.95 13.13
CA ASN A 55 5.60 -11.96 12.40
C ASN A 55 4.75 -11.31 11.32
N VAL A 56 5.03 -10.03 11.04
CA VAL A 56 4.40 -9.32 9.94
C VAL A 56 5.43 -8.96 8.88
N ILE A 57 5.07 -9.25 7.64
CA ILE A 57 5.84 -8.93 6.45
C ILE A 57 5.07 -7.83 5.74
N THR A 58 5.71 -6.67 5.59
CA THR A 58 5.18 -5.61 4.73
C THR A 58 5.80 -5.77 3.34
N ALA A 59 5.01 -5.52 2.30
CA ALA A 59 5.47 -5.41 0.92
C ALA A 59 5.09 -4.04 0.40
N ARG A 60 5.93 -3.47 -0.47
CA ARG A 60 5.64 -2.20 -1.15
C ARG A 60 5.72 -2.43 -2.65
N VAL A 61 4.71 -1.94 -3.36
CA VAL A 61 4.64 -2.01 -4.82
C VAL A 61 4.40 -0.60 -5.32
N ALA A 62 5.19 -0.19 -6.31
CA ALA A 62 4.93 1.01 -7.09
C ALA A 62 4.19 0.60 -8.37
N VAL A 63 3.06 1.26 -8.64
CA VAL A 63 2.25 1.02 -9.84
C VAL A 63 2.17 2.30 -10.64
N SER A 64 2.65 2.26 -11.88
CA SER A 64 2.63 3.38 -12.80
C SER A 64 1.47 3.23 -13.78
N TYR A 65 0.71 4.30 -13.97
CA TYR A 65 -0.44 4.35 -14.86
C TYR A 65 -0.18 5.32 -16.00
N LEU A 66 -0.66 4.99 -17.20
CA LEU A 66 -0.81 5.98 -18.24
C LEU A 66 -1.89 6.98 -17.80
N VAL A 67 -1.64 8.27 -17.95
CA VAL A 67 -2.66 9.31 -17.72
C VAL A 67 -2.81 10.17 -18.97
N ALA A 68 -4.04 10.53 -19.27
CA ALA A 68 -4.39 11.44 -20.36
C ALA A 68 -5.25 12.59 -19.83
N ARG A 69 -5.14 13.76 -20.47
CA ARG A 69 -6.09 14.87 -20.28
C ARG A 69 -7.39 14.58 -21.01
#